data_AF-A0A328SDX0-F1
#
_entry.id   AF-A0A328SDX0-F1
#
_cell.length_a   1.000
_cell.length_b   1.000
_cell.length_c   1.000
_cell.angle_alpha   90.00
_cell.angle_beta   90.00
_cell.angle_gamma   90.00
#
_symmetry.space_group_name_H-M   'P 1'
#
loop_
_entity.id
_entity.type
_entity.pdbx_description
1 polymer ?
#
loop_
_entity_poly.entity_id
_entity_poly.type
_entity_poly.pdbx_seq_one_letter_code
_entity_poly.pdbx_strand_id
1 'polypeptide(L)'
;MQQFSTAGYDRALTVFSPDGRLFQIEYAREAVKRGTTSVGIVSKDGVVFAVDKKVKSKLVVPSSIEKIFKIDEHIATASSGLVADARRLVDIARRQAQVNKLQYHEPISVTGLAKYIGDLEQMYTQSGGIRPFGISLIIGGVSDGECRIYETDPSGALVEYKATAIGFGREKALELFEDKYDDNLSLDEAIDLAIEGIYKATDGKVADDSVEISIVDKESATYKKLDAESIETYVTKVVERKEQEKKEAEEKAKKEAEEKEARKAELKAKKEAEEKEAVEQEENSANENSTDENVSDEENDQ
;
A
#
# COMPACT_ATOMS: atom_id res chain seq x y z
N MET A 1 -29.55 -17.60 1.41
CA MET A 1 -29.79 -16.15 1.56
C MET A 1 -30.48 -15.68 0.31
N GLN A 2 -31.61 -14.97 0.42
CA GLN A 2 -32.36 -14.49 -0.72
C GLN A 2 -31.61 -13.31 -1.34
N GLN A 3 -31.27 -13.39 -2.62
CA GLN A 3 -30.54 -12.36 -3.35
C GLN A 3 -31.54 -11.25 -3.70
N PHE A 4 -31.58 -10.18 -2.90
CA PHE A 4 -32.46 -9.04 -3.17
C PHE A 4 -31.98 -8.27 -4.41
N SER A 5 -32.94 -7.89 -5.26
CA SER A 5 -32.70 -7.01 -6.41
C SER A 5 -32.10 -5.68 -5.93
N THR A 6 -30.92 -5.33 -6.44
CA THR A 6 -30.23 -4.06 -6.20
C THR A 6 -30.94 -2.85 -6.80
N ALA A 7 -31.91 -3.06 -7.69
CA ALA A 7 -32.57 -2.01 -8.43
C ALA A 7 -33.44 -1.11 -7.52
N GLY A 8 -33.02 0.15 -7.35
CA GLY A 8 -33.80 1.21 -6.70
C GLY A 8 -33.15 1.83 -5.46
N TYR A 9 -32.33 1.06 -4.72
CA TYR A 9 -31.65 1.53 -3.50
C TYR A 9 -30.41 2.38 -3.80
N ASP A 10 -29.84 2.26 -4.99
CA ASP A 10 -28.72 3.06 -5.47
C ASP A 10 -29.12 4.48 -5.93
N ARG A 11 -30.42 4.72 -6.16
CA ARG A 11 -30.98 6.00 -6.62
C ARG A 11 -31.26 6.99 -5.49
N ALA A 12 -31.39 6.50 -4.26
CA ALA A 12 -31.60 7.34 -3.10
C ALA A 12 -30.28 7.52 -2.35
N LEU A 13 -30.00 8.75 -1.90
CA LEU A 13 -28.69 9.08 -1.34
C LEU A 13 -28.44 8.43 0.02
N THR A 14 -29.48 8.36 0.86
CA THR A 14 -29.37 8.09 2.29
C THR A 14 -30.21 6.87 2.72
N VAL A 15 -30.48 5.96 1.79
CA VAL A 15 -31.33 4.78 2.03
C VAL A 15 -30.47 3.53 2.09
N PHE A 16 -30.62 2.76 3.17
CA PHE A 16 -29.98 1.45 3.30
C PHE A 16 -30.57 0.45 2.30
N SER A 17 -29.69 -0.33 1.68
CA SER A 17 -30.08 -1.54 0.95
C SER A 17 -30.55 -2.63 1.92
N PRO A 18 -31.23 -3.69 1.42
CA PRO A 18 -31.69 -4.81 2.25
C PRO A 18 -30.57 -5.55 2.99
N ASP A 19 -29.33 -5.48 2.49
CA ASP A 19 -28.12 -6.01 3.12
C ASP A 19 -27.37 -4.99 4.00
N GLY A 20 -27.96 -3.82 4.27
CA GLY A 20 -27.45 -2.84 5.24
C GLY A 20 -26.38 -1.89 4.71
N ARG A 21 -26.24 -1.75 3.38
CA ARG A 21 -25.20 -0.94 2.74
C ARG A 21 -25.74 0.41 2.28
N LEU A 22 -24.83 1.36 2.12
CA LEU A 22 -25.09 2.66 1.50
C LEU A 22 -24.27 2.75 0.21
N PHE A 23 -24.93 2.53 -0.93
CA PHE A 23 -24.24 2.45 -2.22
C PHE A 23 -23.53 3.74 -2.62
N GLN A 24 -24.05 4.91 -2.24
CA GLN A 24 -23.40 6.19 -2.55
C GLN A 24 -22.05 6.36 -1.85
N ILE A 25 -21.89 5.80 -0.65
CA ILE A 25 -20.61 5.79 0.05
C ILE A 25 -19.63 4.88 -0.68
N GLU A 26 -20.10 3.72 -1.16
CA GLU A 26 -19.25 2.79 -1.92
C GLU A 26 -18.80 3.41 -3.25
N TYR A 27 -19.70 4.11 -3.96
CA TYR A 27 -19.35 4.86 -5.16
C TYR A 27 -18.34 5.97 -4.88
N ALA A 28 -18.47 6.66 -3.74
CA ALA A 28 -17.49 7.66 -3.31
C ALA A 28 -16.13 7.03 -2.98
N ARG A 29 -16.10 5.87 -2.30
CA ARG A 29 -14.87 5.09 -2.05
C ARG A 29 -14.21 4.63 -3.35
N GLU A 30 -14.99 4.27 -4.37
CA GLU A 30 -14.45 3.95 -5.70
C GLU A 30 -13.80 5.19 -6.37
N ALA A 31 -14.32 6.39 -6.13
CA ALA A 31 -13.67 7.62 -6.59
C ALA A 31 -12.32 7.84 -5.90
N VAL A 32 -12.22 7.53 -4.59
CA VAL A 32 -10.96 7.56 -3.83
C VAL A 32 -9.96 6.54 -4.40
N LYS A 33 -10.37 5.29 -4.64
CA LYS A 33 -9.49 4.24 -5.21
C LYS A 33 -8.94 4.59 -6.58
N ARG A 34 -9.65 5.42 -7.37
CA ARG A 34 -9.16 5.91 -8.67
C ARG A 34 -8.22 7.11 -8.54
N GLY A 35 -8.15 7.72 -7.36
CA GLY A 35 -7.21 8.79 -7.02
C GLY A 35 -5.77 8.32 -7.04
N THR A 36 -4.84 9.28 -7.15
CA THR A 36 -3.40 8.98 -7.03
C THR A 36 -3.05 8.56 -5.61
N THR A 37 -1.98 7.80 -5.47
CA THR A 37 -1.53 7.33 -4.16
C THR A 37 -0.98 8.49 -3.33
N SER A 38 -1.42 8.55 -2.07
CA SER A 38 -0.89 9.41 -1.02
C SER A 38 -0.56 8.54 0.18
N VAL A 39 0.56 8.83 0.84
CA VAL A 39 1.02 8.10 2.03
C VAL A 39 1.30 9.07 3.17
N GLY A 40 1.12 8.59 4.40
CA GLY A 40 1.46 9.31 5.62
C GLY A 40 2.13 8.36 6.60
N ILE A 41 3.24 8.81 7.22
CA ILE A 41 4.05 8.00 8.13
C ILE A 41 4.40 8.83 9.37
N VAL A 42 4.17 8.26 10.54
CA VAL A 42 4.62 8.79 11.83
C VAL A 42 6.04 8.29 12.09
N SER A 43 6.94 9.23 12.34
CA SER A 43 8.31 8.98 12.80
C SER A 43 8.46 9.49 14.25
N LYS A 44 9.56 9.15 14.92
CA LYS A 44 9.82 9.65 16.28
C LYS A 44 10.04 11.17 16.33
N ASP A 45 10.48 11.73 15.20
CA ASP A 45 10.92 13.13 15.02
C ASP A 45 9.88 14.00 14.29
N GLY A 46 8.78 13.43 13.81
CA GLY A 46 7.78 14.17 13.03
C GLY A 46 6.82 13.29 12.22
N VAL A 47 6.04 13.93 11.37
CA VAL A 47 5.12 13.27 10.43
C VAL A 47 5.54 13.57 9.00
N VAL A 48 5.60 12.53 8.16
CA VAL A 48 5.92 12.64 6.73
C VAL A 48 4.68 12.37 5.89
N PHE A 49 4.45 13.22 4.89
CA PHE A 49 3.47 13.00 3.83
C PHE A 49 4.19 12.93 2.49
N ALA A 50 3.83 11.95 1.67
CA ALA A 50 4.30 11.88 0.30
C ALA A 50 3.17 11.53 -0.67
N VAL A 51 3.17 12.13 -1.86
CA VAL A 51 2.11 11.96 -2.86
C VAL A 51 2.67 11.85 -4.28
N ASP A 52 2.07 10.97 -5.09
CA ASP A 52 2.27 10.91 -6.54
C ASP A 52 1.37 11.93 -7.28
N LYS A 53 1.96 13.04 -7.71
CA LYS A 53 1.42 14.01 -8.67
C LYS A 53 1.60 13.48 -10.10
N LYS A 54 0.63 12.68 -10.57
CA LYS A 54 0.55 12.33 -12.00
C LYS A 54 0.30 13.56 -12.89
N VAL A 55 1.36 14.18 -13.43
CA VAL A 55 1.27 15.26 -14.42
C VAL A 55 1.17 14.65 -15.82
N LYS A 56 0.01 14.79 -16.46
CA LYS A 56 -0.27 14.13 -17.77
C LYS A 56 0.18 14.94 -18.99
N SER A 57 0.37 16.24 -18.84
CA SER A 57 0.62 17.15 -19.96
C SER A 57 1.68 18.18 -19.60
N LYS A 58 2.61 18.41 -20.53
CA LYS A 58 3.65 19.44 -20.43
C LYS A 58 3.08 20.87 -20.36
N LEU A 59 1.81 21.05 -20.71
CA LEU A 59 1.11 22.33 -20.62
C LEU A 59 0.69 22.68 -19.19
N VAL A 60 0.68 21.69 -18.29
CA VAL A 60 0.29 21.90 -16.90
C VAL A 60 1.50 22.38 -16.12
N VAL A 61 1.34 23.49 -15.41
CA VAL A 61 2.33 23.98 -14.45
C VAL A 61 2.30 23.06 -13.22
N PRO A 62 3.33 22.22 -12.96
CA PRO A 62 3.25 21.19 -11.94
C PRO A 62 3.04 21.73 -10.52
N SER A 63 3.59 22.91 -10.22
CA SER A 63 3.43 23.58 -8.92
C SER A 63 1.99 23.99 -8.60
N SER A 64 1.10 24.04 -9.60
CA SER A 64 -0.33 24.33 -9.40
C SER A 64 -1.15 23.12 -8.94
N ILE A 65 -0.59 21.90 -9.05
CA ILE A 65 -1.20 20.67 -8.55
C ILE A 65 -0.69 20.45 -7.13
N GLU A 66 -1.48 20.92 -6.17
CA GLU A 66 -1.26 20.69 -4.74
C GLU A 66 -2.12 19.51 -4.28
N LYS A 67 -1.51 18.55 -3.58
CA LYS A 67 -2.23 17.43 -2.94
C LYS A 67 -1.94 17.29 -1.46
N ILE A 68 -0.84 17.90 -0.99
CA ILE A 68 -0.53 18.08 0.41
C ILE A 68 -0.80 19.54 0.77
N PHE A 69 -1.66 19.76 1.76
CA PHE A 69 -2.11 21.08 2.15
C PHE A 69 -1.72 21.36 3.60
N LYS A 70 -1.08 22.51 3.82
CA LYS A 70 -0.94 23.07 5.18
C LYS A 70 -2.33 23.46 5.70
N ILE A 71 -2.73 22.96 6.86
CA ILE A 71 -3.97 23.36 7.55
C ILE A 71 -3.69 24.42 8.60
N ASP A 72 -2.70 24.17 9.45
CA ASP A 72 -2.17 25.12 10.43
C ASP A 72 -0.64 24.97 10.48
N GLU A 73 0.05 25.68 11.38
CA GLU A 73 1.50 25.54 11.56
C GLU A 73 1.90 24.10 11.88
N HIS A 74 1.15 23.43 12.74
CA HIS A 74 1.44 22.09 13.26
C HIS A 74 0.62 20.97 12.62
N ILE A 75 -0.21 21.25 11.60
CA ILE A 75 -1.09 20.27 10.96
C ILE A 75 -1.06 20.41 9.44
N ALA A 76 -0.93 19.29 8.76
CA ALA A 76 -1.10 19.17 7.32
C ALA A 76 -2.01 18.01 6.95
N THR A 77 -2.43 17.99 5.69
CA THR A 77 -3.21 16.87 5.15
C THR A 77 -2.78 16.50 3.74
N ALA A 78 -2.75 15.21 3.43
CA ALA A 78 -2.63 14.68 2.08
C ALA A 78 -3.98 14.14 1.61
N SER A 79 -4.29 14.29 0.32
CA SER A 79 -5.62 13.95 -0.22
C SER A 79 -5.56 12.98 -1.40
N SER A 80 -6.54 12.07 -1.48
CA SER A 80 -6.73 11.20 -2.65
C SER A 80 -8.20 11.03 -3.02
N GLY A 81 -8.49 11.14 -4.33
CA GLY A 81 -9.84 11.17 -4.90
C GLY A 81 -10.10 12.46 -5.69
N LEU A 82 -11.29 13.05 -5.53
CA LEU A 82 -11.69 14.28 -6.23
C LEU A 82 -11.06 15.54 -5.62
N VAL A 83 -10.11 16.15 -6.34
CA VAL A 83 -9.36 17.34 -5.88
C VAL A 83 -10.27 18.52 -5.51
N ALA A 84 -11.41 18.70 -6.18
CA ALA A 84 -12.36 19.75 -5.86
C ALA A 84 -12.97 19.59 -4.45
N ASP A 85 -13.25 18.35 -4.05
CA ASP A 85 -13.77 18.01 -2.74
C ASP A 85 -12.68 18.21 -1.67
N ALA A 86 -11.43 17.83 -1.96
CA ALA A 86 -10.28 18.07 -1.08
C ALA A 86 -10.12 19.56 -0.75
N ARG A 87 -10.14 20.44 -1.76
CA ARG A 87 -10.02 21.90 -1.56
C ARG A 87 -11.11 22.43 -0.62
N ARG A 88 -12.36 21.94 -0.78
CA ARG A 88 -13.47 22.36 0.07
C ARG A 88 -13.26 21.94 1.52
N LEU A 89 -12.85 20.69 1.77
CA LEU A 89 -12.59 20.19 3.12
C LEU A 89 -11.38 20.88 3.76
N VAL A 90 -10.32 21.13 2.99
CA VAL A 90 -9.13 21.89 3.44
C VAL A 90 -9.50 23.30 3.89
N ASP A 91 -10.34 24.02 3.14
CA ASP A 91 -10.77 25.36 3.52
C ASP A 91 -11.62 25.35 4.80
N ILE A 92 -12.44 24.32 4.99
CA ILE A 92 -13.20 24.13 6.22
C ILE A 92 -12.28 23.80 7.39
N ALA A 93 -11.31 22.90 7.19
CA ALA A 93 -10.33 22.50 8.20
C ALA A 93 -9.48 23.70 8.66
N ARG A 94 -8.96 24.50 7.73
CA ARG A 94 -8.22 25.75 8.01
C ARG A 94 -9.05 26.71 8.86
N ARG A 95 -10.32 26.90 8.49
CA ARG A 95 -11.22 27.76 9.27
C ARG A 95 -11.46 27.21 10.66
N GLN A 96 -11.71 25.91 10.78
CA GLN A 96 -11.97 25.27 12.07
C GLN A 96 -10.76 25.37 13.00
N ALA A 97 -9.54 25.19 12.48
CA ALA A 97 -8.32 25.36 13.26
C ALA A 97 -8.20 26.77 13.84
N GLN A 98 -8.46 27.80 13.03
CA GLN A 98 -8.43 29.20 13.50
C GLN A 98 -9.57 29.53 14.48
N VAL A 99 -10.77 28.97 14.25
CA VAL A 99 -11.91 29.14 15.19
C VAL A 99 -11.57 28.54 16.55
N ASN A 100 -10.97 27.35 16.60
CA ASN A 100 -10.54 26.72 17.85
C ASN A 100 -9.51 27.61 18.58
N LYS A 101 -8.50 28.08 17.84
CA LYS A 101 -7.45 28.96 18.38
C LYS A 101 -8.01 30.27 18.93
N LEU A 102 -9.02 30.85 18.28
CA LEU A 102 -9.67 32.06 18.75
C LEU A 102 -10.54 31.82 19.99
N GLN A 103 -11.28 30.70 20.02
CA GLN A 103 -12.27 30.40 21.05
C GLN A 103 -11.62 29.88 22.34
N TYR A 104 -10.61 29.03 22.23
CA TYR A 104 -10.00 28.34 23.36
C TYR A 104 -8.58 28.83 23.65
N HIS A 105 -8.05 29.75 22.84
CA HIS A 105 -6.67 30.26 22.96
C HIS A 105 -5.58 29.18 22.87
N GLU A 106 -5.91 28.06 22.24
CA GLU A 106 -5.00 26.93 22.02
C GLU A 106 -5.10 26.40 20.59
N PRO A 107 -3.99 25.94 19.98
CA PRO A 107 -4.04 25.28 18.69
C PRO A 107 -4.94 24.05 18.76
N ILE A 108 -5.72 23.80 17.70
CA ILE A 108 -6.57 22.60 17.65
C ILE A 108 -5.69 21.34 17.68
N SER A 109 -6.08 20.32 18.44
CA SER A 109 -5.38 19.03 18.39
C SER A 109 -5.60 18.33 17.04
N VAL A 110 -4.64 17.50 16.62
CA VAL A 110 -4.77 16.73 15.36
C VAL A 110 -6.02 15.87 15.40
N THR A 111 -6.26 15.19 16.54
CA THR A 111 -7.47 14.38 16.78
C THR A 111 -8.75 15.20 16.72
N GLY A 112 -8.76 16.40 17.32
CA GLY A 112 -9.94 17.27 17.34
C GLY A 112 -10.33 17.72 15.94
N LEU A 113 -9.34 18.12 15.13
CA LEU A 113 -9.58 18.49 13.73
C LEU A 113 -10.04 17.29 12.90
N ALA A 114 -9.40 16.14 13.05
CA ALA A 114 -9.72 14.96 12.26
C ALA A 114 -11.13 14.43 12.58
N LYS A 115 -11.56 14.46 13.85
CA LYS A 115 -12.94 14.18 14.25
C LYS A 115 -13.93 15.16 13.63
N TYR A 116 -13.64 16.45 13.69
CA TYR A 116 -14.52 17.46 13.10
C TYR A 116 -14.74 17.24 11.59
N ILE A 117 -13.69 16.87 10.87
CA ILE A 117 -13.78 16.56 9.44
C ILE A 117 -14.54 15.25 9.21
N GLY A 118 -14.28 14.20 9.98
CA GLY A 118 -15.03 12.93 9.90
C GLY A 118 -16.53 13.13 10.16
N ASP A 119 -16.90 13.93 11.18
CA ASP A 119 -18.29 14.27 11.49
C ASP A 119 -18.96 15.05 10.34
N LEU A 120 -18.21 15.95 9.69
CA LEU A 120 -18.69 16.67 8.52
C LEU A 120 -18.91 15.72 7.33
N GLU A 121 -17.97 14.82 7.05
CA GLU A 121 -18.12 13.82 5.98
C GLU A 121 -19.32 12.90 6.26
N GLN A 122 -19.48 12.47 7.51
CA GLN A 122 -20.61 11.65 7.97
C GLN A 122 -21.94 12.36 7.74
N MET A 123 -22.04 13.66 8.05
CA MET A 123 -23.28 14.43 7.86
C MET A 123 -23.73 14.47 6.39
N TYR A 124 -22.78 14.42 5.44
CA TYR A 124 -23.06 14.34 4.01
C TYR A 124 -23.56 12.97 3.55
N THR A 125 -23.47 11.95 4.39
CA THR A 125 -24.03 10.61 4.13
C THR A 125 -25.49 10.45 4.58
N GLN A 126 -25.97 11.36 5.43
CA GLN A 126 -27.31 11.29 6.03
C GLN A 126 -28.24 12.43 5.59
N SER A 127 -27.69 13.45 4.96
CA SER A 127 -28.44 14.60 4.47
C SER A 127 -28.98 14.38 3.06
N GLY A 128 -30.27 14.62 2.87
CA GLY A 128 -30.91 14.55 1.55
C GLY A 128 -30.43 15.67 0.61
N GLY A 129 -30.29 15.35 -0.68
CA GLY A 129 -29.98 16.34 -1.73
C GLY A 129 -28.50 16.70 -1.87
N ILE A 130 -27.61 16.09 -1.09
CA ILE A 130 -26.16 16.24 -1.22
C ILE A 130 -25.49 14.88 -1.39
N ARG A 131 -24.42 14.82 -2.19
CA ARG A 131 -23.62 13.60 -2.35
C ARG A 131 -22.51 13.56 -1.29
N PRO A 132 -22.07 12.37 -0.85
CA PRO A 132 -20.84 12.22 -0.08
C PRO A 132 -19.63 12.83 -0.81
N PHE A 133 -18.61 13.20 -0.04
CA PHE A 133 -17.33 13.63 -0.60
C PHE A 133 -16.62 12.44 -1.24
N GLY A 134 -16.11 12.61 -2.46
CA GLY A 134 -15.36 11.59 -3.19
C GLY A 134 -13.86 11.64 -2.89
N ILE A 135 -13.48 11.87 -1.63
CA ILE A 135 -12.10 12.07 -1.19
C ILE A 135 -11.87 11.30 0.12
N SER A 136 -10.64 10.85 0.32
CA SER A 136 -10.09 10.49 1.63
C SER A 136 -8.95 11.44 1.96
N LEU A 137 -8.81 11.75 3.25
CA LEU A 137 -7.73 12.59 3.76
C LEU A 137 -6.85 11.79 4.71
N ILE A 138 -5.54 12.01 4.62
CA ILE A 138 -4.62 11.71 5.71
C ILE A 138 -4.37 13.03 6.42
N ILE A 139 -4.89 13.20 7.63
CA ILE A 139 -4.73 14.40 8.45
C ILE A 139 -3.69 14.08 9.52
N GLY A 140 -2.62 14.85 9.60
CA GLY A 140 -1.56 14.56 10.56
C GLY A 140 -0.74 15.78 10.93
N GLY A 141 -0.01 15.62 12.01
CA GLY A 141 0.75 16.71 12.58
C GLY A 141 1.25 16.39 13.97
N VAL A 142 1.57 17.45 14.70
CA VAL A 142 2.13 17.38 16.05
C VAL A 142 1.20 18.13 16.98
N SER A 143 0.59 17.43 17.95
CA SER A 143 -0.19 18.05 19.02
C SER A 143 0.23 17.48 20.36
N ASP A 144 0.39 18.33 21.36
CA ASP A 144 0.79 17.96 22.72
C ASP A 144 2.12 17.18 22.79
N GLY A 145 3.04 17.48 21.86
CA GLY A 145 4.34 16.79 21.76
C GLY A 145 4.26 15.40 21.13
N GLU A 146 3.10 14.98 20.63
CA GLU A 146 2.91 13.69 19.97
C GLU A 146 2.64 13.85 18.48
N CYS A 147 3.30 13.01 17.68
CA CYS A 147 3.08 12.89 16.25
C CYS A 147 1.93 11.93 16.00
N ARG A 148 0.90 12.37 15.26
CA ARG A 148 -0.28 11.56 14.97
C ARG A 148 -0.70 11.73 13.52
N ILE A 149 -1.22 10.64 12.93
CA ILE A 149 -1.92 10.68 11.64
C ILE A 149 -3.26 9.97 11.78
N TYR A 150 -4.26 10.54 11.14
CA TYR A 150 -5.60 9.99 11.01
C TYR A 150 -5.95 9.88 9.54
N GLU A 151 -6.62 8.81 9.18
CA GLU A 151 -7.24 8.63 7.88
C GLU A 151 -8.75 8.87 8.00
N THR A 152 -9.30 9.68 7.08
CA THR A 152 -10.74 9.83 6.89
C THR A 152 -11.20 9.18 5.59
N ASP A 153 -12.46 8.77 5.55
CA ASP A 153 -13.09 8.24 4.35
C ASP A 153 -14.44 8.89 4.06
N PRO A 154 -15.01 8.70 2.85
CA PRO A 154 -16.31 9.25 2.47
C PRO A 154 -17.50 8.91 3.39
N SER A 155 -17.36 7.90 4.27
CA SER A 155 -18.39 7.53 5.24
C SER A 155 -18.33 8.36 6.53
N GLY A 156 -17.25 9.13 6.72
CA GLY A 156 -16.89 9.77 7.97
C GLY A 156 -16.19 8.83 8.96
N ALA A 157 -15.78 7.64 8.52
CA ALA A 157 -14.97 6.76 9.35
C ALA A 157 -13.60 7.41 9.57
N LEU A 158 -13.16 7.38 10.82
CA LEU A 158 -11.89 7.96 11.25
C LEU A 158 -11.07 6.89 11.94
N VAL A 159 -9.84 6.69 11.48
CA VAL A 159 -8.92 5.70 12.06
C VAL A 159 -7.54 6.32 12.23
N GLU A 160 -6.94 6.12 13.40
CA GLU A 160 -5.55 6.51 13.69
C GLU A 160 -4.60 5.44 13.18
N TYR A 161 -3.53 5.84 12.51
CA TYR A 161 -2.51 4.93 11.98
C TYR A 161 -1.12 5.34 12.43
N LYS A 162 -0.18 4.40 12.37
CA LYS A 162 1.27 4.67 12.46
C LYS A 162 1.86 5.00 11.09
N ALA A 163 1.42 4.26 10.07
CA ALA A 163 1.64 4.54 8.67
C ALA A 163 0.39 4.12 7.89
N THR A 164 -0.03 4.92 6.91
CA THR A 164 -1.18 4.59 6.05
C THR A 164 -0.98 5.08 4.62
N ALA A 165 -1.80 4.55 3.72
CA ALA A 165 -1.88 4.94 2.33
C ALA A 165 -3.33 5.03 1.88
N ILE A 166 -3.61 6.00 1.00
CA ILE A 166 -4.91 6.17 0.33
C ILE A 166 -4.72 6.29 -1.18
N GLY A 167 -5.78 6.00 -1.94
CA GLY A 167 -5.76 6.03 -3.41
C GLY A 167 -5.42 4.69 -4.06
N PHE A 168 -5.09 4.74 -5.35
CA PHE A 168 -4.92 3.56 -6.21
C PHE A 168 -3.94 2.51 -5.69
N GLY A 169 -2.80 2.93 -5.17
CA GLY A 169 -1.76 2.01 -4.71
C GLY A 169 -1.79 1.69 -3.22
N ARG A 170 -2.92 1.92 -2.54
CA ARG A 170 -3.07 1.71 -1.09
C ARG A 170 -2.60 0.33 -0.65
N GLU A 171 -3.12 -0.73 -1.24
CA GLU A 171 -2.88 -2.12 -0.78
C GLU A 171 -1.39 -2.46 -0.82
N LYS A 172 -0.70 -2.12 -1.92
CA LYS A 172 0.73 -2.35 -2.09
C LYS A 172 1.57 -1.55 -1.08
N ALA A 173 1.22 -0.30 -0.85
CA ALA A 173 1.93 0.56 0.10
C ALA A 173 1.73 0.08 1.55
N LEU A 174 0.51 -0.32 1.93
CA LEU A 174 0.25 -0.86 3.26
C LEU A 174 1.01 -2.16 3.51
N GLU A 175 1.04 -3.09 2.55
CA GLU A 175 1.83 -4.33 2.67
C GLU A 175 3.32 -4.02 2.91
N LEU A 176 3.88 -3.00 2.25
CA LEU A 176 5.26 -2.56 2.51
C LEU A 176 5.43 -2.01 3.93
N PHE A 177 4.49 -1.18 4.38
CA PHE A 177 4.58 -0.56 5.70
C PHE A 177 4.42 -1.60 6.80
N GLU A 178 3.57 -2.61 6.63
CA GLU A 178 3.47 -3.73 7.56
C GLU A 178 4.79 -4.49 7.71
N ASP A 179 5.55 -4.65 6.62
CA ASP A 179 6.84 -5.35 6.65
C ASP A 179 8.00 -4.52 7.21
N LYS A 180 8.01 -3.20 6.96
CA LYS A 180 9.19 -2.34 7.15
C LYS A 180 9.06 -1.23 8.18
N TYR A 181 7.85 -0.92 8.65
CA TYR A 181 7.65 0.16 9.60
C TYR A 181 8.24 -0.18 10.97
N ASP A 182 8.89 0.80 11.60
CA ASP A 182 9.36 0.73 12.98
C ASP A 182 8.95 2.00 13.74
N ASP A 183 8.63 1.85 15.03
CA ASP A 183 8.20 2.98 15.88
C ASP A 183 9.32 4.03 16.10
N ASN A 184 10.59 3.67 15.91
CA ASN A 184 11.75 4.53 16.14
C ASN A 184 12.39 5.07 14.86
N LEU A 185 11.68 4.98 13.72
CA LEU A 185 12.11 5.60 12.47
C LEU A 185 12.46 7.07 12.70
N SER A 186 13.64 7.47 12.24
CA SER A 186 13.99 8.88 12.09
C SER A 186 13.17 9.51 10.95
N LEU A 187 13.17 10.84 10.90
CA LEU A 187 12.46 11.56 9.85
C LEU A 187 12.97 11.19 8.44
N ASP A 188 14.28 11.04 8.26
CA ASP A 188 14.89 10.68 6.97
C ASP A 188 14.56 9.24 6.56
N GLU A 189 14.56 8.30 7.52
CA GLU A 189 14.14 6.91 7.26
C GLU A 189 12.65 6.82 6.91
N ALA A 190 11.81 7.65 7.53
CA ALA A 190 10.40 7.75 7.20
C ALA A 190 10.18 8.37 5.80
N ILE A 191 11.01 9.32 5.37
CA ILE A 191 10.99 9.84 4.00
C ILE A 191 11.37 8.74 3.00
N ASP A 192 12.47 8.01 3.25
CA ASP A 192 12.89 6.87 2.42
C ASP A 192 11.75 5.83 2.31
N LEU A 193 11.11 5.48 3.43
CA LEU A 193 9.99 4.53 3.47
C LEU A 193 8.76 5.05 2.72
N ALA A 194 8.44 6.34 2.83
CA ALA A 194 7.32 6.95 2.12
C ALA A 194 7.50 6.91 0.60
N ILE A 195 8.71 7.23 0.12
CA ILE A 195 9.06 7.14 -1.31
C ILE A 195 9.00 5.69 -1.78
N GLU A 196 9.51 4.76 -0.97
CA GLU A 196 9.44 3.33 -1.26
C GLU A 196 7.99 2.83 -1.35
N GLY A 197 7.11 3.34 -0.48
CA GLY A 197 5.67 3.09 -0.53
C GLY A 197 5.05 3.57 -1.84
N ILE A 198 5.39 4.78 -2.30
CA ILE A 198 4.96 5.30 -3.61
C ILE A 198 5.54 4.44 -4.74
N TYR A 199 6.80 4.05 -4.66
CA TYR A 199 7.46 3.20 -5.66
C TYR A 199 6.77 1.85 -5.84
N LYS A 200 6.44 1.17 -4.74
CA LYS A 200 5.69 -0.09 -4.79
C LYS A 200 4.26 0.13 -5.29
N ALA A 201 3.62 1.21 -4.87
CA ALA A 201 2.27 1.61 -5.31
C ALA A 201 2.17 1.90 -6.82
N THR A 202 3.23 2.37 -7.46
CA THR A 202 3.26 2.72 -8.89
C THR A 202 3.98 1.69 -9.76
N ASP A 203 4.28 0.50 -9.22
CA ASP A 203 5.02 -0.57 -9.93
C ASP A 203 6.38 -0.09 -10.46
N GLY A 204 7.08 0.69 -9.65
CA GLY A 204 8.41 1.24 -9.94
C GLY A 204 8.40 2.48 -10.84
N LYS A 205 7.23 3.03 -11.18
CA LYS A 205 7.09 4.25 -11.99
C LYS A 205 7.02 5.46 -11.09
N VAL A 206 8.16 5.87 -10.55
CA VAL A 206 8.31 7.12 -9.78
C VAL A 206 9.22 8.04 -10.57
N ALA A 207 8.73 9.24 -10.86
CA ALA A 207 9.56 10.32 -11.36
C ALA A 207 9.76 11.34 -10.25
N ASP A 208 10.92 11.97 -10.22
CA ASP A 208 11.28 13.07 -9.33
C ASP A 208 10.25 14.22 -9.40
N ASP A 209 9.88 14.64 -10.61
CA ASP A 209 8.91 15.73 -10.83
C ASP A 209 7.47 15.37 -10.42
N SER A 210 7.18 14.06 -10.30
CA SER A 210 5.89 13.54 -9.94
C SER A 210 5.71 13.42 -8.43
N VAL A 211 6.76 13.52 -7.61
CA VAL A 211 6.60 13.37 -6.14
C VAL A 211 6.43 14.72 -5.46
N GLU A 212 5.56 14.77 -4.46
CA GLU A 212 5.45 15.86 -3.49
C GLU A 212 5.71 15.29 -2.10
N ILE A 213 6.61 15.91 -1.34
CA ILE A 213 6.90 15.51 0.04
C ILE A 213 6.76 16.73 0.95
N SER A 214 6.13 16.53 2.09
CA SER A 214 6.08 17.53 3.15
C SER A 214 6.16 16.86 4.51
N ILE A 215 6.70 17.60 5.47
CA ILE A 215 6.93 17.13 6.83
C ILE A 215 6.28 18.09 7.82
N VAL A 216 5.89 17.55 8.96
CA VAL A 216 5.60 18.34 10.17
C VAL A 216 6.61 17.88 11.22
N ASP A 217 7.54 18.77 11.52
CA ASP A 217 8.62 18.52 12.46
C ASP A 217 8.12 18.56 13.91
N LYS A 218 8.54 17.61 14.74
CA LYS A 218 8.08 17.48 16.13
C LYS A 218 8.65 18.55 17.05
N GLU A 219 9.92 18.92 16.89
CA GLU A 219 10.58 19.87 17.77
C GLU A 219 10.03 21.29 17.60
N SER A 220 9.85 21.71 16.35
CA SER A 220 9.35 23.04 15.99
C SER A 220 7.83 23.10 15.82
N ALA A 221 7.14 21.95 15.83
CA ALA A 221 5.71 21.83 15.53
C ALA A 221 5.32 22.58 14.24
N THR A 222 6.19 22.55 13.23
CA THR A 222 6.05 23.38 12.02
C THR A 222 6.03 22.53 10.75
N TYR A 223 5.07 22.82 9.89
CA TYR A 223 4.95 22.30 8.54
C TYR A 223 6.02 22.87 7.62
N LYS A 224 6.72 21.99 6.91
CA LYS A 224 7.67 22.33 5.85
C LYS A 224 7.41 21.47 4.61
N LYS A 225 7.30 22.14 3.47
CA LYS A 225 7.35 21.50 2.16
C LYS A 225 8.81 21.34 1.74
N LEU A 226 9.20 20.15 1.29
CA LEU A 226 10.57 19.94 0.78
C LEU A 226 10.71 20.59 -0.60
N ASP A 227 11.89 21.14 -0.87
CA ASP A 227 12.26 21.67 -2.18
C ASP A 227 12.52 20.53 -3.19
N ALA A 228 12.50 20.90 -4.47
CA ALA A 228 12.62 19.93 -5.56
C ALA A 228 13.99 19.21 -5.56
N GLU A 229 15.07 19.92 -5.23
CA GLU A 229 16.44 19.38 -5.23
C GLU A 229 16.62 18.32 -4.13
N SER A 230 16.08 18.59 -2.94
CA SER A 230 16.04 17.62 -1.84
C SER A 230 15.21 16.39 -2.22
N ILE A 231 14.03 16.57 -2.82
CA ILE A 231 13.17 15.46 -3.25
C ILE A 231 13.88 14.61 -4.31
N GLU A 232 14.51 15.22 -5.31
CA GLU A 232 15.26 14.52 -6.36
C GLU A 232 16.37 13.64 -5.78
N THR A 233 17.10 14.17 -4.78
CA THR A 233 18.15 13.43 -4.07
C THR A 233 17.60 12.19 -3.37
N TYR A 234 16.51 12.33 -2.62
CA TYR A 234 15.87 11.19 -1.93
C TYR A 234 15.29 10.17 -2.91
N VAL A 235 14.61 10.64 -3.97
CA VAL A 235 13.99 9.76 -4.97
C VAL A 235 15.07 8.95 -5.70
N THR A 236 16.14 9.60 -6.15
CA THR A 236 17.25 8.93 -6.85
C THR A 236 17.89 7.86 -5.97
N LYS A 237 18.22 8.21 -4.71
CA LYS A 237 18.78 7.27 -3.72
C LYS A 237 17.91 6.04 -3.53
N VAL A 238 16.59 6.22 -3.37
CA VAL A 238 15.65 5.10 -3.14
C VAL A 238 15.48 4.26 -4.41
N VAL A 239 15.34 4.88 -5.58
CA VAL A 239 15.18 4.18 -6.85
C VAL A 239 16.41 3.32 -7.17
N GLU A 240 17.62 3.88 -7.04
CA GLU A 240 18.86 3.13 -7.28
C GLU A 240 19.00 1.94 -6.32
N ARG A 241 18.71 2.14 -5.03
CA ARG A 241 18.69 1.06 -4.02
C ARG A 241 17.72 -0.04 -4.43
N LYS A 242 16.53 0.31 -4.93
CA LYS A 242 15.52 -0.67 -5.36
C LYS A 242 15.85 -1.40 -6.64
N GLU A 243 16.48 -0.74 -7.59
CA GLU A 243 16.96 -1.40 -8.80
C GLU A 243 18.08 -2.40 -8.48
N GLN A 244 18.94 -2.10 -7.51
CA GLN A 244 19.97 -3.03 -7.02
C GLN A 244 19.35 -4.22 -6.31
N GLU A 245 18.48 -4.00 -5.33
CA GLU A 245 17.77 -5.08 -4.61
C GLU A 245 17.01 -6.00 -5.57
N LYS A 246 16.38 -5.43 -6.61
CA LYS A 246 15.68 -6.22 -7.63
C LYS A 246 16.63 -7.08 -8.46
N LYS A 247 17.77 -6.53 -8.90
CA LYS A 247 18.80 -7.29 -9.64
C LYS A 247 19.36 -8.44 -8.78
N GLU A 248 19.68 -8.16 -7.52
CA GLU A 248 20.16 -9.18 -6.58
C GLU A 248 19.13 -10.28 -6.33
N ALA A 249 17.85 -9.92 -6.17
CA ALA A 249 16.77 -10.88 -6.02
C ALA A 249 16.57 -11.72 -7.29
N GLU A 250 16.67 -11.13 -8.48
CA GLU A 250 16.59 -11.84 -9.76
C GLU A 250 17.77 -12.81 -9.95
N GLU A 251 18.99 -12.40 -9.58
CA GLU A 251 20.17 -13.27 -9.61
C GLU A 251 20.05 -14.43 -8.61
N LYS A 252 19.57 -14.16 -7.39
CA LYS A 252 19.33 -15.20 -6.39
C LYS A 252 18.25 -16.18 -6.84
N ALA A 253 17.15 -15.69 -7.41
CA ALA A 253 16.07 -16.53 -7.93
C ALA A 253 16.55 -17.40 -9.11
N LYS A 254 17.40 -16.87 -10.00
CA LYS A 254 18.03 -17.66 -11.08
C LYS A 254 18.91 -18.78 -10.52
N LYS A 255 19.78 -18.47 -9.56
CA LYS A 255 20.64 -19.47 -8.89
C LYS A 255 19.80 -20.56 -8.19
N GLU A 256 18.76 -20.18 -7.47
CA GLU A 256 17.85 -21.13 -6.81
C GLU A 256 17.07 -21.99 -7.81
N ALA A 257 16.70 -21.43 -8.97
CA ALA A 257 16.03 -22.18 -10.04
C ALA A 257 16.99 -23.19 -10.70
N GLU A 258 18.21 -22.78 -11.03
CA GLU A 258 19.26 -23.65 -11.56
C GLU A 258 19.61 -24.78 -10.58
N GLU A 259 19.71 -24.49 -9.29
CA GLU A 259 19.99 -25.49 -8.26
C GLU A 259 18.82 -26.48 -8.07
N LYS A 260 17.57 -25.99 -8.12
CA LYS A 260 16.37 -26.86 -8.12
C LYS A 260 16.32 -27.76 -9.35
N GLU A 261 16.68 -27.24 -10.52
CA GLU A 261 16.70 -28.00 -11.76
C GLU A 261 17.81 -29.07 -11.76
N ALA A 262 19.01 -28.72 -11.30
CA ALA A 262 20.12 -29.65 -11.11
C ALA A 262 19.75 -30.77 -10.12
N ARG A 263 19.15 -30.43 -8.97
CA ARG A 263 18.70 -31.42 -7.97
C ARG A 263 17.62 -32.33 -8.51
N LYS A 264 16.71 -31.81 -9.35
CA LYS A 264 15.67 -32.62 -10.01
C LYS A 264 16.28 -33.55 -11.06
N ALA A 265 17.28 -33.11 -11.80
CA ALA A 265 18.03 -33.93 -12.76
C ALA A 265 18.82 -35.05 -12.07
N GLU A 266 19.50 -34.78 -10.95
CA GLU A 266 20.19 -35.80 -10.16
C GLU A 266 19.24 -36.86 -9.59
N LEU A 267 18.08 -36.43 -9.05
CA LEU A 267 17.05 -37.36 -8.55
C LEU A 267 16.49 -38.23 -9.67
N LYS A 268 16.32 -37.67 -10.88
CA LYS A 268 15.88 -38.44 -12.05
C LYS A 268 16.94 -39.45 -12.48
N ALA A 269 18.21 -39.03 -12.54
CA ALA A 269 19.33 -39.90 -12.90
C ALA A 269 19.51 -41.05 -11.89
N LYS A 270 19.35 -40.78 -10.58
CA LYS A 270 19.37 -41.84 -9.55
C LYS A 270 18.24 -42.84 -9.72
N LYS A 271 17.01 -42.38 -9.97
CA LYS A 271 15.89 -43.29 -10.25
C LYS A 271 16.09 -44.13 -11.51
N GLU A 272 16.58 -43.53 -12.59
CA GLU A 272 16.89 -44.25 -13.82
C GLU A 272 18.04 -45.25 -13.65
N ALA A 273 18.99 -44.98 -12.75
CA ALA A 273 20.06 -45.92 -12.40
C ALA A 273 19.54 -47.07 -11.51
N GLU A 274 18.72 -46.77 -10.51
CA GLU A 274 18.06 -47.79 -9.66
C GLU A 274 17.13 -48.69 -10.48
N GLU A 275 16.38 -48.15 -11.45
CA GLU A 275 15.57 -48.97 -12.38
C GLU A 275 16.44 -49.88 -13.25
N LYS A 276 17.58 -49.39 -13.74
CA LYS A 276 18.51 -50.22 -14.54
C LYS A 276 19.16 -51.33 -13.71
N GLU A 277 19.58 -51.03 -12.49
CA GLU A 277 20.11 -52.05 -11.57
C GLU A 277 19.04 -53.09 -11.17
N ALA A 278 17.79 -52.67 -11.00
CA ALA A 278 16.68 -53.59 -10.73
C ALA A 278 16.39 -54.52 -11.92
N VAL A 279 16.45 -54.00 -13.16
CA VAL A 279 16.28 -54.80 -14.38
C VAL A 279 17.45 -55.77 -14.58
N GLU A 280 18.70 -55.36 -14.34
CA GLU A 280 19.86 -56.27 -14.39
C GLU A 280 19.82 -57.36 -13.29
N GLN A 281 19.28 -57.05 -12.11
CA GLN A 281 19.08 -58.05 -11.06
C GLN A 281 17.96 -59.04 -11.41
N GLU A 282 16.86 -58.58 -12.02
CA GLU A 282 15.80 -59.46 -12.52
C GLU A 282 16.32 -60.35 -13.67
N GLU A 283 17.07 -59.81 -14.63
CA GLU A 283 17.66 -60.60 -15.72
C GLU A 283 18.67 -61.64 -15.23
N ASN A 284 19.52 -61.30 -14.25
CA ASN A 284 20.45 -62.28 -13.66
C ASN A 284 19.72 -63.37 -12.86
N SER A 285 18.64 -63.04 -12.14
CA SER A 285 17.82 -64.03 -11.43
C SER A 285 17.03 -64.96 -12.38
N ALA A 286 16.65 -64.47 -13.56
CA ALA A 286 16.02 -65.26 -14.62
C ALA A 286 17.03 -66.17 -15.33
N ASN A 287 18.29 -65.76 -15.45
CA ASN A 287 19.34 -66.55 -16.09
C ASN A 287 19.83 -67.69 -15.18
N GLU A 288 19.93 -67.47 -13.86
CA GLU A 288 20.26 -68.54 -12.89
C GLU A 288 19.19 -69.64 -12.83
N ASN A 289 17.90 -69.29 -12.99
CA ASN A 289 16.81 -70.27 -13.10
C ASN A 289 16.74 -71.02 -14.44
N SER A 290 17.49 -70.61 -15.47
CA SER A 290 17.53 -71.31 -16.77
C SER A 290 18.66 -72.37 -16.86
N THR A 291 19.59 -72.34 -15.90
CA THR A 291 20.68 -73.31 -15.77
C THR A 291 20.35 -74.55 -14.96
N ASP A 292 19.18 -74.61 -14.32
CA ASP A 292 18.73 -75.74 -13.47
C ASP A 292 17.68 -76.67 -14.15
N GLU A 293 17.44 -76.54 -15.47
CA GLU A 293 16.56 -77.45 -16.23
C GLU A 293 17.29 -78.44 -17.17
N ASN A 294 18.60 -78.65 -17.00
CA ASN A 294 19.37 -79.54 -17.88
C ASN A 294 20.19 -80.64 -17.16
N VAL A 295 19.73 -81.12 -16.01
CA VAL A 295 20.26 -82.36 -15.39
C VAL A 295 19.14 -83.16 -14.72
N SER A 296 18.36 -83.91 -15.50
CA SER A 296 17.85 -85.23 -15.10
C SER A 296 17.00 -85.81 -16.23
N ASP A 297 17.61 -86.64 -17.08
CA ASP A 297 16.92 -87.71 -17.80
C ASP A 297 17.97 -88.69 -18.36
N GLU A 298 18.70 -89.32 -17.45
CA GLU A 298 19.28 -90.64 -17.69
C GLU A 298 18.92 -91.55 -16.50
N GLU A 299 18.55 -92.79 -16.84
CA GLU A 299 18.26 -93.93 -15.97
C GLU A 299 16.84 -94.05 -15.36
N ASN A 300 15.97 -94.81 -16.04
CA ASN A 300 15.65 -96.14 -15.51
C ASN A 300 15.02 -97.08 -16.56
N ASP A 301 15.72 -98.18 -16.76
CA ASP A 301 15.35 -99.37 -17.51
C ASP A 301 14.89 -100.42 -16.47
N GLN A 302 13.59 -100.70 -16.38
CA GLN A 302 12.94 -101.96 -15.94
C GLN A 302 11.42 -101.85 -15.86
#